data_AF-A0A540V4M2-F1
#
_entry.id   AF-A0A540V4M2-F1
#
_cell.length_a   1.000
_cell.length_b   1.000
_cell.length_c   1.000
_cell.angle_alpha   90.00
_cell.angle_beta   90.00
_cell.angle_gamma   90.00
#
_symmetry.space_group_name_H-M   'P 1'
#
loop_
_entity.id
_entity.type
_entity.pdbx_description
1 polymer ?
#
loop_
_entity_poly.entity_id
_entity_poly.type
_entity_poly.pdbx_seq_one_letter_code
_entity_poly.pdbx_strand_id
1 'polypeptide(L)' 'MRNTLRHIRRGAGYLPCCGDHPGTPLLLGIVALNATTGAATGGWPGAAFGAFVALVVFVPIWAIGAVERSKSQDEVGE' A
#
# COMPACT_ATOMS: atom_id res chain seq x y z
N MET A 1 13.65 12.57 -3.84
CA MET A 1 12.21 12.55 -3.50
C MET A 1 11.27 12.62 -4.71
N ARG A 2 11.41 13.56 -5.67
CA ARG A 2 10.52 13.61 -6.86
C ARG A 2 10.48 12.31 -7.67
N ASN A 3 11.64 11.66 -7.87
CA ASN A 3 11.70 10.36 -8.57
C ASN A 3 11.05 9.23 -7.76
N THR A 4 11.26 9.20 -6.43
CA THR A 4 10.67 8.18 -5.55
C THR A 4 9.14 8.21 -5.56
N LEU A 5 8.53 9.40 -5.42
CA LEU A 5 7.07 9.54 -5.47
C LEU A 5 6.49 9.15 -6.83
N ARG A 6 7.22 9.42 -7.93
CA ARG A 6 6.85 8.98 -9.26
C ARG A 6 6.85 7.44 -9.35
N HIS A 7 7.88 6.78 -8.84
CA HIS A 7 7.95 5.32 -8.82
C HIS A 7 6.88 4.68 -7.93
N ILE A 8 6.60 5.25 -6.75
CA ILE A 8 5.50 4.77 -5.90
C ILE A 8 4.17 4.87 -6.66
N ARG A 9 3.87 6.03 -7.26
CA ARG A 9 2.61 6.24 -7.99
C ARG A 9 2.48 5.30 -9.19
N ARG A 10 3.56 5.09 -9.94
CA ARG A 10 3.57 4.17 -11.10
C ARG A 10 3.43 2.72 -10.65
N GLY A 11 4.24 2.28 -9.69
CA GLY A 11 4.24 0.91 -9.20
C GLY A 11 3.01 0.50 -8.40
N ALA A 12 2.25 1.47 -7.87
CA ALA A 12 0.96 1.24 -7.22
C ALA A 12 -0.12 0.74 -8.19
N GLY A 13 0.01 1.07 -9.48
CA GLY A 13 -0.95 0.68 -10.51
C GLY A 13 -0.56 -0.61 -11.24
N TYR A 14 -1.21 -0.80 -12.38
CA TYR A 14 -0.91 -1.86 -13.33
C TYR A 14 0.45 -1.61 -14.01
N LEU A 15 1.29 -2.64 -14.06
CA LEU A 15 2.53 -2.67 -14.83
C LEU A 15 2.52 -3.84 -15.81
N PRO A 16 2.89 -3.64 -17.09
CA PRO A 16 2.93 -4.72 -18.08
C PRO A 16 3.74 -5.95 -17.65
N CYS A 17 4.90 -5.77 -17.00
CA CYS A 17 5.75 -6.89 -16.59
C CYS A 17 5.17 -7.76 -15.47
N CYS A 18 4.25 -7.24 -14.64
CA CYS A 18 3.85 -7.92 -13.40
C CYS A 18 2.41 -7.64 -12.93
N GLY A 19 1.56 -7.07 -13.79
CA GLY A 19 0.15 -6.80 -13.51
C GLY A 19 -0.10 -5.76 -12.40
N ASP A 20 -1.19 -5.94 -11.65
CA ASP A 20 -1.55 -5.08 -10.52
C ASP A 20 -0.68 -5.31 -9.29
N HIS A 21 -0.57 -4.30 -8.41
CA HIS A 21 0.25 -4.41 -7.21
C HIS A 21 -0.32 -5.45 -6.23
N PRO A 22 0.37 -6.59 -6.01
CA PRO A 22 -0.18 -7.71 -5.23
C PRO A 22 -0.35 -7.35 -3.74
N GLY A 23 0.43 -6.38 -3.24
CA GLY A 23 0.28 -5.87 -1.88
C GLY A 23 -0.94 -4.96 -1.66
N THR A 24 -1.63 -4.48 -2.70
CA THR A 24 -2.75 -3.54 -2.52
C THR A 24 -3.97 -4.20 -1.86
N PRO A 25 -4.45 -5.39 -2.31
CA PRO A 25 -5.53 -6.10 -1.62
C PRO A 25 -5.18 -6.45 -0.18
N LEU A 26 -3.92 -6.84 0.08
CA LEU A 26 -3.45 -7.16 1.43
C LEU A 26 -3.47 -5.92 2.34
N LEU A 27 -2.96 -4.79 1.88
CA LEU A 27 -2.99 -3.53 2.62
C LEU A 27 -4.42 -3.13 2.97
N LEU A 28 -5.35 -3.18 2.01
CA LEU A 28 -6.75 -2.86 2.24
C LEU A 28 -7.40 -3.83 3.24
N GLY A 29 -7.11 -5.13 3.14
CA GLY A 29 -7.60 -6.12 4.10
C GLY A 29 -7.10 -5.89 5.52
N ILE A 30 -5.81 -5.58 5.69
CA ILE A 30 -5.22 -5.28 7.01
C ILE A 30 -5.82 -3.99 7.59
N VAL A 31 -5.98 -2.96 6.77
CA VAL A 31 -6.60 -1.69 7.19
C VAL A 31 -8.04 -1.90 7.61
N ALA A 32 -8.83 -2.66 6.83
CA ALA A 32 -10.20 -2.98 7.17
C ALA A 32 -10.28 -3.80 8.47
N LEU A 33 -9.43 -4.82 8.62
CA LEU A 33 -9.38 -5.63 9.84
C LEU A 33 -9.07 -4.77 11.07
N ASN A 34 -8.01 -3.95 11.02
CA ASN A 34 -7.64 -3.08 12.14
C ASN A 34 -8.71 -2.04 12.44
N ALA A 35 -9.37 -1.48 11.42
CA ALA A 35 -10.50 -0.58 11.60
C ALA A 35 -11.66 -1.29 12.32
N THR A 36 -12.01 -2.52 11.93
CA THR A 36 -13.07 -3.28 12.61
C THR A 36 -12.70 -3.66 14.04
N THR A 37 -11.46 -4.05 14.30
CA THR A 37 -10.98 -4.36 15.65
C THR A 37 -10.97 -3.12 16.54
N GLY A 38 -10.54 -1.96 16.02
CA GLY A 38 -10.62 -0.69 16.74
C GLY A 38 -12.07 -0.23 16.96
N ALA A 39 -12.96 -0.45 15.99
CA ALA A 39 -14.38 -0.14 16.13
C ALA A 39 -15.03 -0.91 17.28
N ALA A 40 -14.66 -2.19 17.45
CA ALA A 40 -15.20 -3.05 18.49
C ALA A 40 -14.85 -2.58 19.92
N THR A 41 -13.74 -1.85 20.10
CA THR A 41 -13.30 -1.38 21.43
C THR A 41 -13.59 0.10 21.68
N GLY A 42 -13.63 0.92 20.64
CA GLY A 42 -13.72 2.39 20.76
C GLY A 42 -14.71 3.07 19.83
N GLY A 43 -15.62 2.33 19.18
CA GLY A 43 -16.57 2.87 18.22
C GLY A 43 -15.89 3.56 17.03
N TRP A 44 -16.51 4.61 16.47
CA TRP A 44 -15.96 5.33 15.32
C TRP A 44 -14.54 5.89 15.53
N PRO A 45 -14.20 6.52 16.69
CA PRO A 45 -12.82 6.93 16.96
C PRO A 45 -11.82 5.77 16.97
N GLY A 46 -12.21 4.63 17.56
CA GLY A 46 -11.39 3.42 17.56
C GLY A 46 -11.16 2.87 16.15
N ALA A 47 -12.17 2.92 15.28
CA ALA A 47 -12.05 2.50 13.89
C ALA A 47 -11.02 3.34 13.11
N ALA A 48 -11.10 4.67 13.24
CA ALA A 48 -10.18 5.59 12.61
C ALA A 48 -8.75 5.40 13.11
N PHE A 49 -8.58 5.22 14.43
CA PHE A 49 -7.26 4.96 15.01
C PHE A 49 -6.67 3.63 14.55
N GLY A 50 -7.46 2.56 14.52
CA GLY A 50 -7.02 1.25 14.02
C GLY A 50 -6.59 1.29 12.56
N ALA A 51 -7.40 1.93 11.70
CA ALA A 51 -7.05 2.15 10.30
C ALA A 51 -5.75 2.96 10.15
N PHE A 52 -5.60 4.03 10.94
CA PHE A 52 -4.41 4.88 10.92
C PHE A 52 -3.14 4.12 11.30
N VAL A 53 -3.18 3.33 12.37
CA VAL A 53 -2.02 2.51 12.79
C VAL A 53 -1.64 1.52 11.70
N ALA A 54 -2.60 0.83 11.09
CA ALA A 54 -2.35 -0.07 9.97
C ALA A 54 -1.71 0.67 8.78
N LEU A 55 -2.21 1.84 8.41
CA LEU A 55 -1.64 2.63 7.33
C LEU A 55 -0.20 3.05 7.62
N VAL A 56 0.09 3.56 8.82
CA VAL A 56 1.44 3.99 9.20
C VAL A 56 2.46 2.84 9.14
N VAL A 57 2.05 1.64 9.55
CA VAL A 57 2.94 0.46 9.57
C VAL A 57 3.11 -0.15 8.18
N PHE A 58 2.03 -0.32 7.43
CA PHE A 58 2.06 -1.12 6.19
C PHE A 58 2.22 -0.31 4.91
N VAL A 59 1.88 0.99 4.88
CA VAL A 59 2.10 1.85 3.71
C VAL A 59 3.58 1.98 3.33
N PRO A 60 4.55 2.11 4.26
CA PRO A 60 5.97 2.13 3.89
C PRO A 60 6.42 0.85 3.18
N ILE A 61 5.97 -0.31 3.67
CA ILE A 61 6.29 -1.62 3.08
C ILE A 61 5.68 -1.73 1.68
N TRP A 62 4.40 -1.35 1.54
CA TRP A 62 3.72 -1.30 0.25
C TRP A 62 4.42 -0.34 -0.73
N ALA A 63 4.88 0.83 -0.25
CA ALA A 63 5.57 1.81 -1.08
C ALA A 63 6.94 1.32 -1.56
N ILE A 64 7.68 0.54 -0.74
CA ILE A 64 8.93 -0.10 -1.16
C ILE A 64 8.65 -1.06 -2.32
N GLY A 65 7.65 -1.93 -2.19
CA GLY A 65 7.25 -2.86 -3.25
C GLY A 65 6.82 -2.13 -4.54
N ALA A 66 6.10 -1.02 -4.43
CA ALA A 66 5.74 -0.19 -5.58
C ALA A 66 6.99 0.38 -6.29
N VAL A 67 7.97 0.86 -5.53
CA VAL A 67 9.23 1.38 -6.12
C VAL A 67 10.01 0.28 -6.82
N GLU A 68 10.15 -0.90 -6.20
CA GLU A 68 10.89 -2.03 -6.77
C GLU A 68 10.26 -2.51 -8.07
N ARG A 69 8.94 -2.77 -8.07
CA ARG A 69 8.22 -3.18 -9.28
C ARG A 69 8.32 -2.15 -10.40
N SER A 70 8.23 -0.87 -10.06
CA SER A 70 8.39 0.20 -11.06
C SER A 70 9.78 0.23 -11.68
N LYS A 71 10.84 -0.11 -10.93
CA LYS A 71 12.21 -0.18 -11.45
C LYS A 71 12.41 -1.43 -12.31
N SER A 72 11.85 -2.58 -11.90
CA SER A 72 11.90 -3.80 -12.70
C SER A 72 11.26 -3.63 -14.08
N GLN A 73 10.17 -2.86 -14.20
CA GLN A 73 9.60 -2.50 -15.51
C GLN A 73 10.59 -1.68 -16.36
N ASP A 74 11.37 -0.78 -15.75
CA ASP A 74 12.38 0.02 -16.47
C ASP A 74 13.57 -0.85 -16.93
N GLU A 75 13.90 -1.92 -16.19
CA GLU A 75 14.96 -2.87 -16.53
C GLU A 75 14.54 -3.88 -17.61
N VAL A 76 13.27 -4.30 -17.61
CA VAL A 76 12.72 -5.24 -18.61
C VAL A 76 12.60 -4.59 -19.99
N GLY A 77 12.62 -3.26 -20.06
CA GLY A 77 12.66 -2.52 -21.31
C GLY A 77 11.30 -2.45 -21.99
N GLU A 78 10.46 -1.53 -21.53
CA GLU A 78 9.44 -0.86 -22.36
C GLU A 78 9.61 0.66 -22.29
#